data_AF-A0A359JLC3-F1
#
_entry.id   AF-A0A359JLC3-F1
#
_cell.length_a   1.000
_cell.length_b   1.000
_cell.length_c   1.000
_cell.angle_alpha   90.00
_cell.angle_beta   90.00
_cell.angle_gamma   90.00
#
_symmetry.space_group_name_H-M   'P 1'
#
loop_
_entity.id
_entity.type
_entity.pdbx_description
1 polymer ?
#
loop_
_entity_poly.entity_id
_entity_poly.type
_entity_poly.pdbx_seq_one_letter_code
_entity_poly.pdbx_strand_id
1 'polypeptide(L)'
;MGKYNQEDEIADFFREQDAALESEPEESKDDGLPSIMKALDELPQASSQTAAFAADGMQRSVTAPIGYHYSAEARFDRKKESKEQFEHAEKLSRCTVLSEKYKQMFLILIGGAALSIISTILSSIASSNADFYKETKVFMIIIAATSAVLSVVYGVFLLGLGKYHLEFRTGGLYYIISGASSAVSNSTTGKIQITFQLLTAVFSVLYILKFAVAMSNSFDNVAPNMSVTWESYKKIFLYVYGGFVFCLLACFLPMVVTVVLLLLLILSVAIVAISIWQIALVLRSSQIMKQSAATMQENYR
;
A
#
# COMPACT_ATOMS: atom_id res chain seq x y z
N MET A 1 -8.94 16.02 -41.72
CA MET A 1 -7.94 15.82 -40.65
C MET A 1 -8.68 15.28 -39.44
N GLY A 2 -8.75 13.95 -39.30
CA GLY A 2 -9.37 13.30 -38.15
C GLY A 2 -8.41 13.31 -36.96
N LYS A 3 -8.88 13.78 -35.80
CA LYS A 3 -8.17 13.62 -34.53
C LYS A 3 -8.24 12.13 -34.17
N TYR A 4 -7.12 11.42 -34.36
CA TYR A 4 -6.93 10.09 -33.79
C TYR A 4 -6.84 10.23 -32.27
N ASN A 5 -7.70 9.50 -31.57
CA ASN A 5 -7.89 9.61 -30.12
C ASN A 5 -7.00 8.59 -29.43
N GLN A 6 -5.97 9.07 -28.72
CA GLN A 6 -4.95 8.26 -28.05
C GLN A 6 -5.53 7.32 -26.97
N GLU A 7 -6.75 7.59 -26.51
CA GLU A 7 -7.47 6.76 -25.54
C GLU A 7 -7.95 5.42 -26.14
N ASP A 8 -8.25 5.38 -27.44
CA ASP A 8 -8.72 4.16 -28.11
C ASP A 8 -7.58 3.13 -28.29
N GLU A 9 -6.35 3.61 -28.49
CA GLU A 9 -5.16 2.75 -28.65
C GLU A 9 -4.77 2.05 -27.35
N ILE A 10 -4.99 2.71 -26.20
CA ILE A 10 -4.77 2.14 -24.87
C ILE A 10 -5.85 1.09 -24.56
N ALA A 11 -7.10 1.36 -24.94
CA ALA A 11 -8.21 0.42 -24.72
C ALA A 11 -8.07 -0.86 -25.55
N ASP A 12 -7.63 -0.75 -26.81
CA ASP A 12 -7.40 -1.92 -27.67
C ASP A 12 -6.20 -2.75 -27.20
N PHE A 13 -5.15 -2.13 -26.64
CA PHE A 13 -4.01 -2.85 -26.07
C PHE A 13 -4.38 -3.74 -24.88
N PHE A 14 -5.23 -3.26 -23.96
CA PHE A 14 -5.70 -4.08 -22.84
C PHE A 14 -6.63 -5.21 -23.28
N ARG A 15 -7.45 -4.97 -24.32
CA ARG A 15 -8.36 -5.98 -24.87
C ARG A 15 -7.60 -7.13 -25.56
N GLU A 16 -6.47 -6.84 -26.21
CA GLU A 16 -5.61 -7.85 -26.84
C GLU A 16 -4.84 -8.67 -25.79
N GLN A 17 -4.49 -8.07 -24.64
CA GLN A 17 -3.80 -8.76 -23.55
C GLN A 17 -4.72 -9.70 -22.75
N ASP A 18 -5.98 -9.31 -22.53
CA ASP A 18 -6.98 -10.17 -21.86
C ASP A 18 -7.35 -11.37 -22.74
N ALA A 19 -7.42 -11.20 -24.06
CA ALA A 19 -7.67 -12.30 -25.01
C ALA A 19 -6.50 -13.31 -25.08
N ALA A 20 -5.26 -12.86 -24.84
CA ALA A 20 -4.10 -13.74 -24.78
C ALA A 20 -4.09 -14.60 -23.50
N LEU A 21 -4.57 -14.06 -22.37
CA LEU A 21 -4.63 -14.75 -21.08
C LEU A 21 -5.73 -15.82 -21.00
N GLU A 22 -6.80 -15.70 -21.77
CA GLU A 22 -7.84 -16.74 -21.87
C GLU A 22 -7.45 -17.93 -22.76
N SER A 23 -6.27 -17.89 -23.41
CA SER A 23 -5.83 -18.92 -24.36
C SER A 23 -4.78 -19.90 -23.82
N GLU A 24 -4.43 -19.83 -22.53
CA GLU A 24 -3.55 -20.86 -21.93
C GLU A 24 -4.32 -22.18 -21.71
N PRO A 25 -3.86 -23.31 -22.29
CA PRO A 25 -4.49 -24.60 -22.10
C PRO A 25 -4.25 -25.12 -20.68
N GLU A 26 -5.31 -25.63 -20.04
CA GLU A 26 -5.25 -26.27 -18.73
C GLU A 26 -4.21 -27.40 -18.71
N GLU A 27 -3.16 -27.20 -17.90
CA GLU A 27 -2.09 -28.16 -17.69
C GLU A 27 -2.61 -29.34 -16.84
N SER A 28 -2.77 -30.50 -17.48
CA SER A 28 -3.14 -31.75 -16.83
C SER A 28 -2.03 -32.23 -15.89
N LYS A 29 -2.36 -32.43 -14.61
CA LYS A 29 -1.51 -33.15 -13.65
C LYS A 29 -1.35 -34.60 -14.08
N ASP A 30 -0.12 -35.04 -14.33
CA ASP A 30 0.23 -36.45 -14.21
C ASP A 30 1.66 -36.62 -13.67
N ASP A 31 1.79 -37.56 -12.74
CA ASP A 31 2.98 -37.87 -11.96
C ASP A 31 3.91 -38.83 -12.74
N GLY A 32 5.23 -38.60 -12.66
CA GLY A 32 6.23 -39.66 -12.84
C GLY A 32 7.16 -39.57 -14.07
N LEU A 33 8.40 -39.16 -13.82
CA LEU A 33 9.57 -39.47 -14.67
C LEU A 33 9.96 -40.98 -14.57
N PRO A 34 10.91 -41.51 -15.37
CA PRO A 34 11.32 -41.18 -16.75
C PRO A 34 11.55 -42.45 -17.62
N SER A 35 11.70 -42.30 -18.94
CA SER A 35 12.64 -43.04 -19.82
C SER A 35 12.24 -42.84 -21.29
N ILE A 36 13.14 -43.22 -22.23
CA ILE A 36 12.88 -43.48 -23.67
C ILE A 36 12.94 -42.21 -24.55
N MET A 37 14.05 -41.72 -25.14
CA MET A 37 15.20 -42.33 -25.84
C MET A 37 14.86 -43.39 -26.90
N LYS A 38 13.68 -43.31 -27.51
CA LYS A 38 13.24 -44.26 -28.56
C LYS A 38 12.12 -43.65 -29.42
N ALA A 39 12.48 -42.66 -30.25
CA ALA A 39 11.61 -42.15 -31.31
C ALA A 39 12.44 -41.51 -32.44
N LEU A 40 13.58 -42.13 -32.76
CA LEU A 40 14.46 -41.72 -33.86
C LEU A 40 14.62 -42.81 -34.94
N ASP A 41 13.82 -43.88 -34.85
CA ASP A 41 13.68 -44.89 -35.90
C ASP A 41 12.19 -45.01 -36.18
N GLU A 42 11.71 -44.37 -37.25
CA GLU A 42 10.61 -44.83 -38.11
C GLU A 42 10.33 -43.78 -39.19
N LEU A 43 11.25 -43.74 -40.16
CA LEU A 43 10.96 -43.36 -41.54
C LEU A 43 10.18 -44.50 -42.20
N PRO A 44 9.13 -44.19 -43.00
CA PRO A 44 8.84 -44.98 -44.18
C PRO A 44 9.22 -44.20 -45.44
N GLN A 45 10.11 -44.81 -46.22
CA GLN A 45 10.31 -44.53 -47.64
C GLN A 45 9.02 -44.78 -48.42
N ALA A 46 8.66 -43.86 -49.32
CA ALA A 46 7.72 -44.12 -50.41
C ALA A 46 8.23 -43.50 -51.72
N SER A 47 8.81 -44.38 -52.53
CA SER A 47 8.79 -44.49 -54.00
C SER A 47 8.41 -43.27 -54.87
N SER A 48 9.40 -42.81 -55.63
CA SER A 48 9.40 -42.62 -57.09
C SER A 48 8.08 -42.39 -57.84
N GLN A 49 7.92 -41.19 -58.42
CA GLN A 49 7.44 -41.07 -59.80
C GLN A 49 8.29 -40.07 -60.59
N THR A 50 8.85 -40.60 -61.67
CA THR A 50 9.62 -39.96 -62.72
C THR A 50 8.64 -39.29 -63.69
N ALA A 51 8.82 -37.99 -63.96
CA ALA A 51 8.30 -37.37 -65.17
C ALA A 51 9.35 -36.37 -65.66
N ALA A 52 10.12 -36.81 -66.66
CA ALA A 52 10.95 -35.95 -67.48
C ALA A 52 10.09 -35.33 -68.57
N PHE A 53 10.20 -34.02 -68.83
CA PHE A 53 10.20 -33.46 -70.19
C PHE A 53 10.72 -32.02 -70.21
N ALA A 54 11.70 -31.81 -71.09
CA ALA A 54 12.10 -30.60 -71.84
C ALA A 54 12.20 -29.26 -71.08
N ALA A 55 13.41 -28.74 -70.84
CA ALA A 55 14.29 -28.05 -71.80
C ALA A 55 13.98 -26.56 -71.95
N ASP A 56 15.07 -25.80 -71.81
CA ASP A 56 15.29 -24.42 -72.23
C ASP A 56 14.99 -23.30 -71.22
N GLY A 57 15.98 -22.42 -71.02
CA GLY A 57 15.77 -21.12 -70.37
C GLY A 57 16.65 -20.80 -69.16
N MET A 58 17.84 -20.25 -69.45
CA MET A 58 18.58 -19.24 -68.64
C MET A 58 18.68 -19.43 -67.12
N GLN A 59 19.85 -19.90 -66.68
CA GLN A 59 20.40 -19.60 -65.36
C GLN A 59 20.55 -18.07 -65.18
N ARG A 60 19.58 -17.44 -64.51
CA ARG A 60 19.82 -16.21 -63.76
C ARG A 60 20.16 -16.60 -62.33
N SER A 61 21.43 -16.48 -61.97
CA SER A 61 21.87 -16.46 -60.58
C SER A 61 21.23 -15.25 -59.89
N VAL A 62 20.08 -15.46 -59.25
CA VAL A 62 19.53 -14.50 -58.30
C VAL A 62 20.38 -14.62 -57.04
N THR A 63 21.38 -13.77 -56.92
CA THR A 63 22.08 -13.52 -55.67
C THR A 63 21.03 -13.02 -54.68
N ALA A 64 20.56 -13.90 -53.80
CA ALA A 64 19.69 -13.51 -52.71
C ALA A 64 20.40 -12.42 -51.90
N PRO A 65 19.77 -11.26 -51.64
CA PRO A 65 20.38 -10.26 -50.78
C PRO A 65 20.55 -10.90 -49.39
N ILE A 66 21.81 -10.91 -48.98
CA ILE A 66 22.35 -11.08 -47.63
C ILE A 66 21.22 -11.06 -46.61
N GLY A 67 20.94 -12.25 -46.06
CA GLY A 67 20.03 -12.39 -44.94
C GLY A 67 20.45 -11.41 -43.87
N TYR A 68 19.54 -10.49 -43.53
CA TYR A 68 19.66 -9.71 -42.31
C TYR A 68 19.77 -10.73 -41.18
N HIS A 69 20.99 -10.93 -40.67
CA HIS A 69 21.20 -11.46 -39.35
C HIS A 69 20.57 -10.46 -38.38
N TYR A 70 19.25 -10.51 -38.24
CA TYR A 70 18.57 -10.04 -37.05
C TYR A 70 19.06 -10.94 -35.93
N SER A 71 20.17 -10.53 -35.29
CA SER A 71 20.69 -11.27 -34.16
C SER A 71 19.59 -11.35 -33.11
N ALA A 72 19.35 -12.55 -32.59
CA ALA A 72 18.42 -12.76 -31.50
C ALA A 72 18.77 -11.87 -30.29
N GLU A 73 20.05 -11.49 -30.16
CA GLU A 73 20.57 -10.52 -29.18
C GLU A 73 19.90 -9.15 -29.31
N ALA A 74 19.74 -8.59 -30.52
CA ALA A 74 19.07 -7.29 -30.70
C ALA A 74 17.57 -7.32 -30.31
N ARG A 75 16.92 -8.49 -30.32
CA ARG A 75 15.54 -8.65 -29.82
C ARG A 75 15.50 -8.81 -28.30
N PHE A 76 16.48 -9.51 -27.72
CA PHE A 76 16.63 -9.63 -26.27
C PHE A 76 16.94 -8.29 -25.61
N ASP A 77 17.82 -7.49 -26.21
CA ASP A 77 18.18 -6.16 -25.71
C ASP A 77 16.99 -5.20 -25.78
N ARG A 78 16.24 -5.16 -26.89
CA ARG A 78 14.99 -4.37 -26.96
C ARG A 78 13.93 -4.83 -25.96
N LYS A 79 13.79 -6.13 -25.72
CA LYS A 79 12.81 -6.66 -24.76
C LYS A 79 13.21 -6.27 -23.34
N LYS A 80 14.51 -6.28 -23.03
CA LYS A 80 15.06 -5.84 -21.74
C LYS A 80 14.90 -4.33 -21.55
N GLU A 81 15.23 -3.51 -22.55
CA GLU A 81 15.01 -2.05 -22.53
C GLU A 81 13.53 -1.70 -22.38
N SER A 82 12.63 -2.38 -23.11
CA SER A 82 11.18 -2.14 -22.97
C SER A 82 10.66 -2.49 -21.58
N LYS A 83 11.21 -3.54 -20.96
CA LYS A 83 10.85 -3.96 -19.60
C LYS A 83 11.36 -2.95 -18.56
N GLU A 84 12.59 -2.46 -18.73
CA GLU A 84 13.17 -1.43 -17.86
C GLU A 84 12.41 -0.09 -17.98
N GLN A 85 12.01 0.30 -19.20
CA GLN A 85 11.17 1.49 -19.43
C GLN A 85 9.78 1.33 -18.82
N PHE A 86 9.15 0.16 -18.94
CA PHE A 86 7.85 -0.13 -18.35
C PHE A 86 7.92 -0.11 -16.81
N GLU A 87 8.92 -0.77 -16.22
CA GLU A 87 9.15 -0.76 -14.77
C GLU A 87 9.41 0.67 -14.25
N HIS A 88 10.12 1.51 -15.02
CA HIS A 88 10.36 2.90 -14.66
C HIS A 88 9.10 3.75 -14.73
N ALA A 89 8.32 3.64 -15.81
CA ALA A 89 7.04 4.32 -15.95
C ALA A 89 6.05 3.92 -14.83
N GLU A 90 6.04 2.65 -14.46
CA GLU A 90 5.24 2.14 -13.36
C GLU A 90 5.69 2.71 -12.00
N LYS A 91 7.00 2.74 -11.72
CA LYS A 91 7.55 3.35 -10.49
C LYS A 91 7.21 4.84 -10.39
N LEU A 92 7.31 5.57 -11.50
CA LEU A 92 6.97 7.00 -11.56
C LEU A 92 5.47 7.23 -11.30
N SER A 93 4.61 6.45 -11.93
CA SER A 93 3.15 6.47 -11.72
C SER A 93 2.80 6.17 -10.26
N ARG A 94 3.43 5.14 -9.66
CA ARG A 94 3.24 4.81 -8.24
C ARG A 94 3.67 5.95 -7.32
N CYS A 95 4.83 6.57 -7.55
CA CYS A 95 5.32 7.67 -6.71
C CYS A 95 4.42 8.91 -6.77
N THR A 96 3.95 9.29 -7.96
CA THR A 96 3.06 10.45 -8.13
C THR A 96 1.72 10.21 -7.43
N VAL A 97 1.08 9.06 -7.67
CA VAL A 97 -0.19 8.69 -7.02
C VAL A 97 -0.03 8.59 -5.50
N LEU A 98 1.02 7.91 -5.00
CA LEU A 98 1.25 7.77 -3.56
C LEU A 98 1.50 9.12 -2.87
N SER A 99 2.24 10.04 -3.51
CA SER A 99 2.51 11.36 -2.94
C SER A 99 1.24 12.18 -2.69
N GLU A 100 0.33 12.20 -3.67
CA GLU A 100 -0.99 12.85 -3.57
C GLU A 100 -1.80 12.21 -2.44
N LYS A 101 -1.74 10.87 -2.37
CA LYS A 101 -2.50 10.12 -1.38
C LYS A 101 -1.99 10.36 0.05
N TYR A 102 -0.68 10.41 0.27
CA TYR A 102 -0.09 10.74 1.57
C TYR A 102 -0.40 12.16 2.03
N LYS A 103 -0.48 13.12 1.11
CA LYS A 103 -0.93 14.48 1.44
C LYS A 103 -2.39 14.51 1.91
N GLN A 104 -3.27 13.73 1.26
CA GLN A 104 -4.66 13.59 1.70
C GLN A 104 -4.75 12.94 3.09
N MET A 105 -3.95 11.89 3.35
CA MET A 105 -3.86 11.26 4.69
C MET A 105 -3.41 12.23 5.76
N PHE A 106 -2.40 13.05 5.46
CA PHE A 106 -1.92 14.08 6.37
C PHE A 106 -3.02 15.06 6.78
N LEU A 107 -3.82 15.56 5.82
CA LEU A 107 -4.93 16.48 6.10
C LEU A 107 -6.01 15.82 6.97
N ILE A 108 -6.36 14.56 6.66
CA ILE A 108 -7.36 13.82 7.44
C ILE A 108 -6.85 13.57 8.87
N LEU A 109 -5.56 13.23 9.02
CA LEU A 109 -4.96 12.93 10.32
C LEU A 109 -4.87 14.20 11.19
N ILE A 110 -4.54 15.35 10.62
CA ILE A 110 -4.60 16.64 11.32
C ILE A 110 -6.03 17.00 11.71
N GLY A 111 -6.99 16.87 10.77
CA GLY A 111 -8.40 17.15 11.05
C GLY A 111 -8.96 16.27 12.16
N GLY A 112 -8.65 14.97 12.14
CA GLY A 112 -9.02 14.03 13.19
C GLY A 112 -8.37 14.35 14.53
N ALA A 113 -7.07 14.68 14.56
CA ALA A 113 -6.37 15.07 15.78
C ALA A 113 -6.96 16.34 16.41
N ALA A 114 -7.26 17.37 15.59
CA ALA A 114 -7.88 18.60 16.05
C ALA A 114 -9.26 18.35 16.67
N LEU A 115 -10.11 17.55 16.01
CA LEU A 115 -11.42 17.17 16.53
C LEU A 115 -11.32 16.36 17.82
N SER A 116 -10.35 15.44 17.92
CA SER A 116 -10.14 14.66 19.15
C SER A 116 -9.73 15.55 20.32
N ILE A 117 -8.86 16.54 20.10
CA ILE A 117 -8.46 17.53 21.13
C ILE A 117 -9.67 18.35 21.58
N ILE A 118 -10.43 18.90 20.63
CA ILE A 118 -11.64 19.68 20.92
C ILE A 118 -12.65 18.83 21.70
N SER A 119 -12.89 17.59 21.27
CA SER A 119 -13.78 16.65 21.96
C SER A 119 -13.33 16.38 23.39
N THR A 120 -12.03 16.24 23.62
CA THR A 120 -11.46 15.96 24.95
C THR A 120 -11.61 17.17 25.87
N ILE A 121 -11.35 18.37 25.37
CA ILE A 121 -11.52 19.62 26.14
C ILE A 121 -13.00 19.81 26.51
N LEU A 122 -13.91 19.66 25.56
CA LEU A 122 -15.34 19.82 25.81
C LEU A 122 -15.88 18.77 26.78
N SER A 123 -15.45 17.51 26.64
CA SER A 123 -15.84 16.43 27.56
C SER A 123 -15.34 16.70 28.97
N SER A 124 -14.12 17.23 29.12
CA SER A 124 -13.55 17.62 30.41
C SER A 124 -14.36 18.74 31.06
N ILE A 125 -14.66 19.82 30.33
CA ILE A 125 -15.47 20.94 30.84
C ILE A 125 -16.88 20.47 31.21
N ALA A 126 -17.50 19.65 30.36
CA ALA A 126 -18.84 19.14 30.57
C ALA A 126 -18.94 18.16 31.75
N SER A 127 -17.85 17.44 32.08
CA SER A 127 -17.78 16.61 33.28
C SER A 127 -17.79 17.42 34.58
N SER A 128 -17.35 18.68 34.52
CA SER A 128 -17.29 19.59 35.67
C SER A 128 -18.54 20.47 35.83
N ASN A 129 -19.36 20.63 34.79
CA ASN A 129 -20.57 21.47 34.79
C ASN A 129 -21.76 20.76 34.12
N ALA A 130 -22.73 20.31 34.93
CA ALA A 130 -23.91 19.58 34.46
C ALA A 130 -24.82 20.42 33.53
N ASP A 131 -24.93 21.72 33.78
CA ASP A 131 -25.74 22.63 32.95
C ASP A 131 -25.09 22.81 31.57
N PHE A 132 -23.76 22.94 31.52
CA PHE A 132 -23.00 23.00 30.28
C PHE A 132 -23.14 21.70 29.47
N TYR A 133 -23.16 20.54 30.14
CA TYR A 133 -23.37 19.24 29.47
C TYR A 133 -24.75 19.17 28.79
N LYS A 134 -25.80 19.69 29.44
CA LYS A 134 -27.16 19.64 28.91
C LYS A 134 -27.31 20.50 27.64
N GLU A 135 -26.67 21.66 27.61
CA GLU A 135 -26.67 22.58 26.46
C GLU A 135 -25.77 22.09 25.31
N THR A 136 -24.64 21.47 25.63
CA THR A 136 -23.65 21.04 24.62
C THR A 136 -23.79 19.60 24.13
N LYS A 137 -24.77 18.85 24.64
CA LYS A 137 -24.98 17.43 24.29
C LYS A 137 -25.09 17.19 22.78
N VAL A 138 -25.87 18.00 22.08
CA VAL A 138 -26.06 17.89 20.62
C VAL A 138 -24.73 18.14 19.89
N PHE A 139 -23.96 19.13 20.34
CA PHE A 139 -22.66 19.46 19.76
C PHE A 139 -21.63 18.33 19.97
N MET A 140 -21.59 17.71 21.16
CA MET A 140 -20.73 16.56 21.44
C MET A 140 -21.08 15.34 20.56
N ILE A 141 -22.37 15.09 20.32
CA ILE A 141 -22.82 14.03 19.39
C ILE A 141 -22.35 14.31 17.96
N ILE A 142 -22.46 15.56 17.49
CA ILE A 142 -22.00 15.96 16.16
C ILE A 142 -20.48 15.77 16.01
N ILE A 143 -19.69 16.15 17.02
CA ILE A 143 -18.24 15.94 17.02
C ILE A 143 -17.90 14.44 16.98
N ALA A 144 -18.57 13.63 17.80
CA ALA A 144 -18.36 12.19 17.82
C ALA A 144 -18.71 11.54 16.47
N ALA A 145 -19.83 11.93 15.85
CA ALA A 145 -20.23 11.46 14.54
C ALA A 145 -19.24 11.87 13.44
N THR A 146 -18.77 13.13 13.48
CA THR A 146 -17.77 13.64 12.52
C THR A 146 -16.44 12.90 12.66
N SER A 147 -16.00 12.64 13.90
CA SER A 147 -14.80 11.86 14.19
C SER A 147 -14.93 10.43 13.65
N ALA A 148 -16.09 9.77 13.88
CA ALA A 148 -16.35 8.44 13.35
C ALA A 148 -16.33 8.40 11.81
N VAL A 149 -16.95 9.39 11.15
CA VAL A 149 -16.93 9.51 9.69
C VAL A 149 -15.50 9.69 9.18
N LEU A 150 -14.70 10.58 9.80
CA LEU A 150 -13.30 10.76 9.43
C LEU A 150 -12.50 9.47 9.63
N SER A 151 -12.76 8.71 10.69
CA SER A 151 -12.12 7.41 10.91
C SER A 151 -12.43 6.42 9.79
N VAL A 152 -13.69 6.36 9.37
CA VAL A 152 -14.11 5.50 8.26
C VAL A 152 -13.50 5.96 6.94
N VAL A 153 -13.53 7.25 6.64
CA VAL A 153 -12.94 7.81 5.40
C VAL A 153 -11.45 7.50 5.32
N TYR A 154 -10.72 7.72 6.41
CA TYR A 154 -9.29 7.38 6.48
C TYR A 154 -9.04 5.87 6.37
N GLY A 155 -9.88 5.05 7.00
CA GLY A 155 -9.83 3.60 6.89
C GLY A 155 -10.05 3.10 5.46
N VAL A 156 -11.06 3.62 4.77
CA VAL A 156 -11.34 3.33 3.35
C VAL A 156 -10.17 3.76 2.48
N PHE A 157 -9.55 4.90 2.80
CA PHE A 157 -8.37 5.37 2.10
C PHE A 157 -7.19 4.39 2.22
N LEU A 158 -6.93 3.90 3.43
CA LEU A 158 -5.93 2.85 3.70
C LEU A 158 -6.26 1.55 2.97
N LEU A 159 -7.52 1.15 2.92
CA LEU A 159 -7.96 -0.03 2.16
C LEU A 159 -7.64 0.13 0.67
N GLY A 160 -7.82 1.32 0.09
CA GLY A 160 -7.46 1.62 -1.29
C GLY A 160 -5.95 1.55 -1.56
N LEU A 161 -5.12 1.98 -0.60
CA LEU A 161 -3.66 1.80 -0.65
C LEU A 161 -3.22 0.34 -0.50
N GLY A 162 -4.13 -0.54 -0.08
CA GLY A 162 -3.95 -1.99 -0.02
C GLY A 162 -3.56 -2.64 -1.35
N LYS A 163 -3.81 -1.97 -2.49
CA LYS A 163 -3.34 -2.41 -3.82
C LYS A 163 -1.81 -2.45 -3.91
N TYR A 164 -1.10 -1.62 -3.16
CA TYR A 164 0.37 -1.53 -3.19
C TYR A 164 1.02 -2.38 -2.10
N HIS A 165 0.47 -2.35 -0.88
CA HIS A 165 0.97 -3.13 0.25
C HIS A 165 -0.20 -3.66 1.10
N LEU A 166 -0.24 -4.96 1.35
CA LEU A 166 -1.31 -5.64 2.10
C LEU A 166 -1.45 -5.10 3.54
N GLU A 167 -0.34 -4.59 4.09
CA GLU A 167 -0.27 -3.99 5.41
C GLU A 167 -1.13 -2.73 5.52
N PHE A 168 -1.28 -1.94 4.44
CA PHE A 168 -2.23 -0.82 4.43
C PHE A 168 -3.67 -1.30 4.54
N ARG A 169 -4.02 -2.40 3.88
CA ARG A 169 -5.38 -2.98 3.96
C ARG A 169 -5.70 -3.43 5.38
N THR A 170 -4.79 -4.19 6.00
CA THR A 170 -4.98 -4.65 7.38
C THR A 170 -4.99 -3.48 8.37
N GLY A 171 -4.11 -2.50 8.21
CA GLY A 171 -4.12 -1.27 9.01
C GLY A 171 -5.42 -0.48 8.87
N GLY A 172 -5.96 -0.38 7.66
CA GLY A 172 -7.25 0.26 7.38
C GLY A 172 -8.42 -0.42 8.10
N LEU A 173 -8.48 -1.75 8.08
CA LEU A 173 -9.49 -2.51 8.82
C LEU A 173 -9.41 -2.24 10.33
N TYR A 174 -8.21 -2.31 10.91
CA TYR A 174 -8.02 -2.02 12.34
C TYR A 174 -8.44 -0.60 12.70
N TYR A 175 -8.16 0.37 11.83
CA TYR A 175 -8.56 1.75 12.07
C TYR A 175 -10.09 1.95 12.02
N ILE A 176 -10.79 1.28 11.10
CA ILE A 176 -12.26 1.28 11.03
C ILE A 176 -12.85 0.67 12.30
N ILE A 177 -12.34 -0.51 12.72
CA ILE A 177 -12.82 -1.18 13.94
C ILE A 177 -12.55 -0.32 15.17
N SER A 178 -11.39 0.33 15.24
CA SER A 178 -11.06 1.28 16.30
C SER A 178 -12.04 2.46 16.33
N GLY A 179 -12.31 3.09 15.19
CA GLY A 179 -13.26 4.20 15.07
C GLY A 179 -14.70 3.80 15.47
N ALA A 180 -15.16 2.64 15.03
CA ALA A 180 -16.46 2.09 15.41
C ALA A 180 -16.53 1.80 16.92
N SER A 181 -15.49 1.20 17.49
CA SER A 181 -15.39 0.92 18.92
C SER A 181 -15.41 2.21 19.74
N SER A 182 -14.71 3.25 19.28
CA SER A 182 -14.69 4.58 19.90
C SER A 182 -16.07 5.24 19.88
N ALA A 183 -16.78 5.17 18.75
CA ALA A 183 -18.14 5.69 18.63
C ALA A 183 -19.14 4.99 19.57
N VAL A 184 -19.04 3.66 19.69
CA VAL A 184 -19.87 2.88 20.63
C VAL A 184 -19.50 3.21 22.08
N SER A 185 -18.21 3.35 22.39
CA SER A 185 -17.74 3.76 23.71
C SER A 185 -18.33 5.11 24.12
N ASN A 186 -18.31 6.11 23.23
CA ASN A 186 -18.88 7.43 23.49
C ASN A 186 -20.40 7.44 23.67
N SER A 187 -21.08 6.38 23.21
CA SER A 187 -22.54 6.24 23.29
C SER A 187 -23.01 5.33 24.44
N THR A 188 -22.08 4.69 25.15
CA THR A 188 -22.37 3.75 26.24
C THR A 188 -21.78 4.23 27.55
N THR A 189 -22.32 3.75 28.68
CA THR A 189 -21.84 4.11 30.03
C THR A 189 -21.54 2.85 30.84
N GLY A 190 -20.73 3.01 31.90
CA GLY A 190 -20.41 1.93 32.82
C GLY A 190 -19.38 0.94 32.29
N LYS A 191 -19.52 -0.35 32.63
CA LYS A 191 -18.49 -1.38 32.33
C LYS A 191 -18.31 -1.62 30.83
N ILE A 192 -19.39 -1.49 30.05
CA ILE A 192 -19.36 -1.68 28.59
C ILE A 192 -18.47 -0.62 27.93
N GLN A 193 -18.54 0.63 28.39
CA GLN A 193 -17.71 1.72 27.89
C GLN A 193 -16.21 1.39 28.02
N ILE A 194 -15.80 0.88 29.18
CA ILE A 194 -14.40 0.52 29.47
C ILE A 194 -13.92 -0.58 28.51
N THR A 195 -14.76 -1.60 28.25
CA THR A 195 -14.42 -2.66 27.30
C THR A 195 -14.18 -2.11 25.89
N PHE A 196 -15.04 -1.20 25.41
CA PHE A 196 -14.86 -0.58 24.10
C PHE A 196 -13.67 0.40 24.04
N GLN A 197 -13.34 1.08 25.14
CA GLN A 197 -12.11 1.89 25.22
C GLN A 197 -10.86 1.02 25.09
N LEU A 198 -10.83 -0.11 25.80
CA LEU A 198 -9.72 -1.05 25.70
C LEU A 198 -9.60 -1.61 24.27
N LEU A 199 -10.73 -1.98 23.67
CA LEU A 199 -10.79 -2.47 22.29
C LEU A 199 -10.26 -1.42 21.29
N THR A 200 -10.70 -0.17 21.45
CA THR A 200 -10.22 0.99 20.66
C THR A 200 -8.71 1.16 20.80
N ALA A 201 -8.18 1.06 22.02
CA ALA A 201 -6.74 1.20 22.26
C ALA A 201 -5.94 0.07 21.58
N VAL A 202 -6.39 -1.19 21.71
CA VAL A 202 -5.74 -2.35 21.08
C VAL A 202 -5.71 -2.20 19.56
N PHE A 203 -6.84 -1.90 18.93
CA PHE A 203 -6.90 -1.76 17.47
C PHE A 203 -6.14 -0.55 16.96
N SER A 204 -6.09 0.55 17.72
CA SER A 204 -5.28 1.72 17.35
C SER A 204 -3.78 1.39 17.32
N VAL A 205 -3.31 0.57 18.26
CA VAL A 205 -1.91 0.12 18.30
C VAL A 205 -1.61 -0.81 17.13
N LEU A 206 -2.49 -1.77 16.86
CA LEU A 206 -2.34 -2.66 15.71
C LEU A 206 -2.33 -1.89 14.38
N TYR A 207 -3.20 -0.89 14.25
CA TYR A 207 -3.20 0.04 13.12
C TYR A 207 -1.83 0.73 12.96
N ILE A 208 -1.32 1.39 14.01
CA ILE A 208 -0.05 2.14 13.95
C ILE A 208 1.11 1.23 13.55
N LEU A 209 1.17 0.02 14.11
CA LEU A 209 2.22 -0.95 13.78
C LEU A 209 2.15 -1.38 12.32
N LYS A 210 0.97 -1.73 11.80
CA LYS A 210 0.80 -2.11 10.39
C LYS A 210 1.07 -0.95 9.45
N PHE A 211 0.63 0.25 9.80
CA PHE A 211 0.89 1.45 9.03
C PHE A 211 2.39 1.77 8.95
N ALA A 212 3.12 1.70 10.06
CA ALA A 212 4.55 1.95 10.08
C ALA A 212 5.34 0.92 9.24
N VAL A 213 4.95 -0.35 9.27
CA VAL A 213 5.54 -1.40 8.40
C VAL A 213 5.25 -1.09 6.93
N ALA A 214 4.00 -0.78 6.58
CA ALA A 214 3.62 -0.44 5.21
C ALA A 214 4.42 0.76 4.67
N MET A 215 4.59 1.79 5.50
CA MET A 215 5.39 2.97 5.16
C MET A 215 6.87 2.62 4.97
N SER A 216 7.46 1.83 5.87
CA SER A 216 8.85 1.36 5.73
C SER A 216 9.07 0.65 4.39
N ASN A 217 8.24 -0.34 4.10
CA ASN A 217 8.31 -1.15 2.88
C ASN A 217 8.11 -0.30 1.61
N SER A 218 7.28 0.75 1.68
CA SER A 218 7.06 1.68 0.56
C SER A 218 8.31 2.48 0.20
N PHE A 219 9.24 2.66 1.16
CA PHE A 219 10.44 3.48 0.99
C PHE A 219 11.73 2.68 0.80
N ASP A 220 11.74 1.37 1.05
CA ASP A 220 12.95 0.53 0.96
C ASP A 220 13.73 0.70 -0.35
N ASN A 221 13.01 0.80 -1.47
CA ASN A 221 13.61 0.89 -2.81
C ASN A 221 13.66 2.32 -3.39
N VAL A 222 13.09 3.31 -2.69
CA VAL A 222 12.96 4.70 -3.20
C VAL A 222 13.79 5.67 -2.37
N ALA A 223 13.76 5.54 -1.05
CA ALA A 223 14.50 6.38 -0.12
C ALA A 223 14.85 5.59 1.15
N PRO A 224 15.97 4.83 1.16
CA PRO A 224 16.36 3.97 2.28
C PRO A 224 16.43 4.71 3.62
N ASN A 225 16.90 5.96 3.61
CA ASN A 225 16.94 6.82 4.80
C ASN A 225 15.55 7.02 5.42
N MET A 226 14.51 7.10 4.61
CA MET A 226 13.14 7.26 5.08
C MET A 226 12.58 5.96 5.65
N SER A 227 12.91 4.81 5.03
CA SER A 227 12.54 3.50 5.58
C SER A 227 13.13 3.29 6.98
N VAL A 228 14.43 3.52 7.15
CA VAL A 228 15.11 3.44 8.47
C VAL A 228 14.45 4.34 9.51
N THR A 229 13.97 5.51 9.09
CA THR A 229 13.25 6.44 9.98
C THR A 229 11.90 5.87 10.43
N TRP A 230 11.13 5.24 9.52
CA TRP A 230 9.88 4.55 9.85
C TRP A 230 10.09 3.32 10.74
N GLU A 231 11.16 2.56 10.52
CA GLU A 231 11.53 1.46 11.42
C GLU A 231 11.89 1.94 12.82
N SER A 232 12.63 3.04 12.91
CA SER A 232 13.01 3.66 14.18
C SER A 232 11.78 4.15 14.93
N TYR A 233 10.85 4.80 14.22
CA TYR A 233 9.54 5.20 14.75
C TYR A 233 8.77 4.00 15.31
N LYS A 234 8.67 2.89 14.54
CA LYS A 234 8.01 1.66 14.98
C LYS A 234 8.60 1.11 16.28
N LYS A 235 9.93 1.04 16.38
CA LYS A 235 10.64 0.56 17.59
C LYS A 235 10.36 1.47 18.79
N ILE A 236 10.50 2.79 18.62
CA ILE A 236 10.27 3.75 19.71
C ILE A 236 8.82 3.74 20.18
N PHE A 237 7.86 3.67 19.24
CA PHE A 237 6.44 3.53 19.57
C PHE A 237 6.18 2.28 20.41
N LEU A 238 6.75 1.13 20.02
CA LEU A 238 6.60 -0.13 20.76
C LEU A 238 7.17 -0.02 22.19
N TYR A 239 8.33 0.62 22.38
CA TYR A 239 8.92 0.83 23.70
C TYR A 239 8.06 1.72 24.58
N VAL A 240 7.57 2.85 24.06
CA VAL A 240 6.71 3.76 24.83
C VAL A 240 5.38 3.09 25.17
N TYR A 241 4.79 2.35 24.24
CA TYR A 241 3.56 1.62 24.49
C TYR A 241 3.75 0.47 25.51
N GLY A 242 4.84 -0.29 25.39
CA GLY A 242 5.21 -1.31 26.37
C GLY A 242 5.40 -0.74 27.78
N GLY A 243 6.08 0.42 27.88
CA GLY A 243 6.22 1.16 29.14
C GLY A 243 4.88 1.64 29.71
N PHE A 244 3.96 2.08 28.86
CA PHE A 244 2.61 2.47 29.26
C PHE A 244 1.81 1.29 29.82
N VAL A 245 1.79 0.15 29.14
CA VAL A 245 1.13 -1.07 29.63
C VAL A 245 1.75 -1.53 30.96
N PHE A 246 3.07 -1.48 31.08
CA PHE A 246 3.75 -1.81 32.33
C PHE A 246 3.35 -0.88 33.48
N CYS A 247 3.27 0.44 33.24
CA CYS A 247 2.82 1.40 34.24
C CYS A 247 1.35 1.14 34.65
N LEU A 248 0.47 0.80 33.72
CA LEU A 248 -0.91 0.43 34.04
C LEU A 248 -1.01 -0.79 34.95
N LEU A 249 -0.18 -1.82 34.71
CA LEU A 249 -0.12 -2.99 35.59
C LEU A 249 0.45 -2.65 36.96
N ALA A 250 1.41 -1.73 37.04
CA ALA A 250 1.99 -1.29 38.30
C ALA A 250 1.01 -0.48 39.18
N CYS A 251 -0.06 0.11 38.60
CA CYS A 251 -1.09 0.82 39.37
C CYS A 251 -1.82 -0.05 40.41
N PHE A 252 -1.81 -1.38 40.26
CA PHE A 252 -2.42 -2.30 41.22
C PHE A 252 -1.59 -2.47 42.52
N LEU A 253 -0.37 -1.95 42.56
CA LEU A 253 0.51 -2.00 43.72
C LEU A 253 0.39 -0.71 44.54
N PRO A 254 -0.30 -0.72 45.70
CA PRO A 254 -0.64 0.49 46.45
C PRO A 254 0.57 1.30 46.92
N MET A 255 1.72 0.65 47.15
CA MET A 255 2.95 1.32 47.60
C MET A 255 3.64 2.20 46.54
N VAL A 256 3.36 1.99 45.25
CA VAL A 256 4.04 2.70 44.15
C VAL A 256 3.11 3.62 43.35
N VAL A 257 1.83 3.71 43.71
CA VAL A 257 0.81 4.43 42.93
C VAL A 257 1.20 5.86 42.61
N THR A 258 1.73 6.61 43.58
CA THR A 258 2.13 8.02 43.37
C THR A 258 3.27 8.15 42.35
N VAL A 259 4.26 7.27 42.40
CA VAL A 259 5.37 7.23 41.44
C VAL A 259 4.87 6.81 40.06
N VAL A 260 3.99 5.82 40.00
CA VAL A 260 3.40 5.33 38.74
C VAL A 260 2.54 6.40 38.07
N LEU A 261 1.76 7.17 38.83
CA LEU A 261 0.98 8.30 38.28
C LEU A 261 1.88 9.37 37.66
N LEU A 262 3.03 9.67 38.27
CA LEU A 262 4.00 10.61 37.71
C LEU A 262 4.65 10.06 36.43
N LEU A 263 4.98 8.77 36.37
CA LEU A 263 5.47 8.11 35.17
C LEU A 263 4.43 8.10 34.04
N LEU A 264 3.15 7.86 34.36
CA LEU A 264 2.05 7.94 33.39
C LEU A 264 1.91 9.35 32.82
N LEU A 265 2.12 10.40 33.63
CA LEU A 265 2.14 11.78 33.16
C LEU A 265 3.29 12.01 32.16
N ILE A 266 4.51 11.56 32.46
CA ILE A 266 5.66 11.65 31.53
C ILE A 266 5.37 10.87 30.22
N LEU A 267 4.82 9.67 30.33
CA LEU A 267 4.46 8.85 29.17
C LEU A 267 3.37 9.50 28.31
N SER A 268 2.41 10.20 28.93
CA SER A 268 1.39 10.94 28.17
C SER A 268 2.01 12.02 27.28
N VAL A 269 3.02 12.75 27.77
CA VAL A 269 3.77 13.75 26.99
C VAL A 269 4.54 13.07 25.85
N ALA A 270 5.17 11.92 26.13
CA ALA A 270 5.88 11.14 25.12
C ALA A 270 4.95 10.66 23.98
N ILE A 271 3.73 10.23 24.31
CA ILE A 271 2.71 9.81 23.31
C ILE A 271 2.33 10.99 22.40
N VAL A 272 2.16 12.19 22.96
CA VAL A 272 1.89 13.41 22.18
C VAL A 272 3.05 13.72 21.25
N ALA A 273 4.29 13.66 21.75
CA ALA A 273 5.49 13.88 20.94
C ALA A 273 5.61 12.87 19.79
N ILE A 274 5.33 11.59 20.05
CA ILE A 274 5.31 10.53 19.01
C ILE A 274 4.21 10.81 17.97
N SER A 275 3.06 11.31 18.39
CA SER A 275 1.96 11.64 17.47
C SER A 275 2.34 12.80 16.54
N ILE A 276 2.98 13.84 17.07
CA ILE A 276 3.53 14.95 16.27
C ILE A 276 4.60 14.43 15.31
N TRP A 277 5.48 13.54 15.79
CA TRP A 277 6.51 12.95 14.95
C TRP A 277 5.92 12.13 13.80
N GLN A 278 4.87 11.34 14.04
CA GLN A 278 4.15 10.61 13.00
C GLN A 278 3.62 11.55 11.91
N ILE A 279 2.96 12.65 12.31
CA ILE A 279 2.45 13.68 11.37
C ILE A 279 3.58 14.24 10.51
N ALA A 280 4.71 14.59 11.14
CA ALA A 280 5.88 15.11 10.45
C ALA A 280 6.49 14.09 9.47
N LEU A 281 6.53 12.79 9.84
CA LEU A 281 7.02 11.73 8.97
C LEU A 281 6.12 11.51 7.76
N VAL A 282 4.79 11.56 7.92
CA VAL A 282 3.87 11.45 6.78
C VAL A 282 4.06 12.62 5.81
N LEU A 283 4.21 13.85 6.33
CA LEU A 283 4.48 15.02 5.49
C LEU A 283 5.81 14.88 4.73
N ARG A 284 6.89 14.53 5.43
CA ARG A 284 8.21 14.32 4.83
C ARG A 284 8.19 13.20 3.79
N SER A 285 7.45 12.12 4.06
CA SER A 285 7.25 10.99 3.12
C SER A 285 6.64 11.48 1.81
N SER A 286 5.62 12.35 1.86
CA SER A 286 4.99 12.91 0.66
C SER A 286 5.96 13.77 -0.16
N GLN A 287 6.79 14.58 0.51
CA GLN A 287 7.75 15.47 -0.14
C GLN A 287 8.86 14.69 -0.84
N ILE A 288 9.40 13.66 -0.17
CA ILE A 288 10.45 12.79 -0.73
C ILE A 288 9.92 12.07 -1.96
N MET A 289 8.72 11.47 -1.90
CA MET A 289 8.14 10.80 -3.08
C MET A 289 7.95 11.76 -4.26
N LYS A 290 7.54 13.00 -4.00
CA LYS A 290 7.40 14.02 -5.03
C LYS A 290 8.75 14.39 -5.66
N GLN A 291 9.80 14.52 -4.85
CA GLN A 291 11.16 14.79 -5.33
C GLN A 291 11.72 13.60 -6.13
N SER A 292 11.57 12.38 -5.63
CA SER A 292 11.97 11.16 -6.34
C SER A 292 11.29 11.03 -7.70
N ALA A 293 9.99 11.33 -7.77
CA ALA A 293 9.27 11.35 -9.04
C ALA A 293 9.82 12.41 -10.02
N ALA A 294 10.13 13.61 -9.54
CA ALA A 294 10.71 14.66 -10.38
C ALA A 294 12.10 14.28 -10.92
N THR A 295 12.97 13.72 -10.08
CA THR A 295 14.32 13.27 -10.50
C THR A 295 14.25 12.11 -11.49
N MET A 296 13.33 11.16 -11.29
CA MET A 296 13.10 10.08 -12.26
C MET A 296 12.64 10.62 -13.63
N GLN A 297 11.82 11.67 -13.63
CA GLN A 297 11.35 12.30 -14.86
C GLN A 297 12.45 13.10 -15.58
N GLU A 298 13.38 13.71 -14.84
CA GLU A 298 14.52 14.45 -15.40
C GLU A 298 15.56 13.53 -16.03
N ASN A 299 15.92 12.43 -15.36
CA ASN A 299 16.90 11.46 -15.87
C ASN A 299 16.49 10.74 -17.17
N TYR A 300 15.22 10.85 -17.57
CA TYR A 300 14.64 10.21 -18.75
C TYR A 300 14.38 11.17 -19.92
N ARG A 301 14.68 12.47 -19.76
CA ARG A 301 14.64 13.47 -20.84
C ARG A 301 16.00 13.59 -21.49
#